data_AF-A0A847A4M4-F1
#
_entry.id   AF-A0A847A4M4-F1
#
_cell.length_a   1.000
_cell.length_b   1.000
_cell.length_c   1.000
_cell.angle_alpha   90.00
_cell.angle_beta   90.00
_cell.angle_gamma   90.00
#
_symmetry.space_group_name_H-M   'P 1'
#
loop_
_entity.id
_entity.type
_entity.pdbx_description
1 polymer ?
#
loop_
_entity_poly.entity_id
_entity_poly.type
_entity_poly.pdbx_seq_one_letter_code
_entity_poly.pdbx_strand_id
1 'polypeptide(L)' 'MKDYLERSFDERAHNFGKLFAIVDDALDTHNMTALALGLESVVQLATSSPFKDLRTVEETAAALSNPDHEWDF' A
#
# COMPACT_ATOMS: atom_id res chain seq x y z
N MET A 1 -12.26 1.18 14.07
CA MET A 1 -12.19 0.47 12.78
C MET A 1 -12.01 1.43 11.61
N LYS A 2 -12.89 2.43 11.43
CA LYS A 2 -12.76 3.48 10.40
C LYS A 2 -11.40 4.18 10.47
N ASP A 3 -11.00 4.64 11.66
CA ASP A 3 -9.72 5.32 11.87
C ASP A 3 -8.49 4.43 11.59
N TYR A 4 -8.56 3.12 11.85
CA TYR A 4 -7.45 2.21 11.57
C TYR A 4 -7.27 2.02 10.06
N LEU A 5 -8.39 1.82 9.36
CA LEU A 5 -8.41 1.68 7.91
C LEU A 5 -7.93 2.96 7.22
N GLU A 6 -8.46 4.11 7.64
CA GLU A 6 -8.05 5.44 7.14
C GLU A 6 -6.56 5.67 7.36
N ARG A 7 -6.04 5.41 8.56
CA ARG A 7 -4.60 5.53 8.85
C ARG A 7 -3.74 4.59 8.02
N SER A 8 -4.19 3.36 7.79
CA SER A 8 -3.47 2.39 6.94
C SER A 8 -3.40 2.86 5.49
N PHE A 9 -4.50 3.39 4.95
CA PHE A 9 -4.53 3.97 3.61
C PHE A 9 -3.67 5.24 3.51
N ASP A 10 -3.71 6.12 4.50
CA ASP A 10 -2.90 7.34 4.56
C ASP A 10 -1.39 7.01 4.60
N GLU A 11 -1.00 6.06 5.46
CA GLU A 11 0.38 5.60 5.55
C GLU A 11 0.86 4.98 4.24
N ARG A 12 0.01 4.20 3.58
CA ARG A 12 0.33 3.58 2.30
C ARG A 12 0.47 4.61 1.19
N ALA A 13 -0.41 5.62 1.14
CA ALA A 13 -0.32 6.73 0.20
C ALA A 13 0.98 7.52 0.39
N HIS A 14 1.34 7.80 1.65
CA HIS A 14 2.61 8.44 2.01
C HIS A 14 3.82 7.63 1.57
N ASN A 15 3.79 6.31 1.79
CA ASN A 15 4.88 5.41 1.42
C ASN A 15 5.04 5.32 -0.10
N PHE A 16 3.96 5.24 -0.88
CA PHE A 16 4.03 5.34 -2.34
C PHE A 16 4.65 6.67 -2.80
N GLY A 17 4.21 7.80 -2.21
CA GLY A 17 4.77 9.11 -2.53
C GLY A 17 6.29 9.18 -2.34
N LYS A 18 6.81 8.62 -1.24
CA LYS A 18 8.26 8.54 -0.99
C LYS A 18 8.99 7.67 -2.01
N LEU A 19 8.43 6.51 -2.35
CA LEU A 19 9.04 5.59 -3.30
C LEU A 19 9.11 6.21 -4.71
N PHE A 20 8.05 6.92 -5.14
CA PHE A 20 8.07 7.64 -6.40
C PHE A 20 9.09 8.78 -6.41
N ALA A 21 9.22 9.54 -5.33
CA ALA A 21 10.26 10.58 -5.23
C ALA A 21 11.68 10.01 -5.37
N ILE A 22 11.94 8.81 -4.85
CA ILE A 22 13.23 8.10 -5.03
C ILE A 22 13.44 7.68 -6.49
N VAL A 23 12.39 7.20 -7.15
CA VAL A 23 12.43 6.83 -8.58
C VAL A 23 12.72 8.06 -9.45
N ASP A 24 12.05 9.18 -9.16
CA ASP A 24 12.24 10.45 -9.88
C ASP A 24 13.68 10.97 -9.70
N ASP A 25 14.20 11.02 -8.47
CA ASP A 25 15.58 11.40 -8.18
C ASP A 25 16.61 10.47 -8.86
N ALA A 26 16.32 9.17 -8.90
CA ALA A 26 17.18 8.20 -9.57
C ALA A 26 17.22 8.39 -11.10
N LEU A 27 16.12 8.82 -11.72
CA LEU A 27 16.08 9.18 -13.14
C LEU A 27 16.90 10.44 -13.41
N ASP A 28 16.71 11.48 -12.60
CA ASP A 28 17.40 12.77 -12.71
C ASP A 28 18.93 12.64 -12.52
N THR A 29 19.35 11.76 -11.61
CA THR A 29 20.76 11.52 -11.28
C THR A 29 21.40 10.40 -12.10
N HIS A 30 20.65 9.76 -13.01
CA HIS A 30 21.06 8.57 -13.75
C HIS A 30 21.54 7.41 -12.86
N ASN A 31 21.03 7.32 -11.63
CA ASN A 31 21.37 6.27 -10.69
C ASN A 31 20.52 5.01 -10.95
N MET A 32 20.97 4.17 -11.88
CA MET A 32 20.25 2.97 -12.29
C MET A 32 20.04 1.95 -11.16
N THR A 33 20.92 1.93 -10.16
CA THR A 33 20.79 1.06 -8.98
C THR A 33 19.62 1.51 -8.10
N ALA A 34 19.54 2.80 -7.79
CA ALA A 34 18.43 3.37 -7.02
C ALA A 34 17.10 3.23 -7.78
N LEU A 35 17.12 3.39 -9.11
CA LEU A 35 15.95 3.20 -9.96
C LEU A 35 15.41 1.77 -9.86
N ALA A 36 16.28 0.76 -10.00
CA ALA A 36 15.87 -0.64 -9.91
C ALA A 36 15.29 -0.99 -8.54
N LEU A 37 15.95 -0.56 -7.46
CA LEU A 37 15.48 -0.80 -6.09
C LEU A 37 14.17 -0.06 -5.78
N GLY A 38 14.02 1.17 -6.25
CA GLY A 38 12.81 1.97 -6.09
C GLY A 38 11.62 1.31 -6.78
N LEU A 39 11.79 0.89 -8.03
CA LEU A 39 10.74 0.21 -8.80
C LEU A 39 10.38 -1.16 -8.19
N GLU A 40 11.37 -1.94 -7.75
CA GLU A 40 11.10 -3.20 -7.04
C GLU A 40 10.27 -2.96 -5.77
N SER A 41 10.63 -1.94 -4.98
CA SER A 41 9.93 -1.58 -3.76
C SER A 41 8.49 -1.12 -4.02
N VAL A 42 8.24 -0.37 -5.11
CA VAL A 42 6.88 0.02 -5.55
C VAL A 42 6.06 -1.22 -5.88
N VAL A 43 6.62 -2.18 -6.62
CA VAL A 43 5.94 -3.43 -6.97
C VAL A 43 5.68 -4.29 -5.73
N GLN A 44 6.64 -4.38 -4.81
CA GLN A 44 6.47 -5.10 -3.55
C GLN A 44 5.35 -4.47 -2.70
N LEU A 45 5.30 -3.14 -2.58
CA LEU A 45 4.24 -2.45 -1.84
C LEU A 45 2.88 -2.57 -2.54
N ALA A 46 2.84 -2.57 -3.88
CA ALA A 46 1.62 -2.78 -4.65
C ALA A 46 1.07 -4.20 -4.50
N THR A 47 1.95 -5.20 -4.46
CA THR A 47 1.60 -6.62 -4.29
C THR A 47 1.25 -6.99 -2.85
N SER A 48 1.73 -6.25 -1.85
CA SER A 48 1.19 -6.28 -0.49
C SER A 48 -0.15 -5.53 -0.46
N SER A 49 -1.22 -6.20 -0.89
CA SER A 49 -2.56 -5.63 -0.85
C SER A 49 -2.99 -5.46 0.62
N PRO A 50 -3.51 -4.28 1.05
CA PRO A 50 -4.23 -4.16 2.32
C PRO A 50 -5.50 -5.01 2.29
N PHE A 51 -5.99 -5.36 1.09
CA PHE A 51 -7.06 -6.32 0.86
C PHE A 51 -6.57 -7.77 0.71
N LYS A 52 -5.28 -8.06 0.89
CA LYS A 52 -4.83 -9.44 1.03
C LYS A 52 -5.33 -10.02 2.35
N ASP A 53 -5.40 -9.16 3.36
CA ASP A 53 -6.05 -9.44 4.65
C ASP A 53 -7.58 -9.32 4.52
N LEU A 54 -8.05 -8.35 3.72
CA LEU A 54 -9.48 -8.16 3.40
C LEU A 54 -9.83 -8.87 2.08
N ARG A 55 -9.73 -10.21 2.08
CA ARG A 55 -10.01 -11.15 0.98
C ARG A 55 -11.01 -10.63 -0.09
N THR A 56 -10.60 -9.86 -1.10
CA THR A 56 -11.47 -9.24 -2.16
C THR A 56 -12.32 -8.02 -1.75
N VAL A 57 -12.62 -7.17 -2.74
CA VAL A 57 -13.41 -5.92 -2.57
C VAL A 57 -14.83 -6.23 -2.09
N GLU A 58 -15.45 -7.28 -2.63
CA GLU A 58 -16.79 -7.73 -2.24
C GLU A 58 -16.83 -8.21 -0.79
N GLU A 59 -15.88 -9.04 -0.35
CA GLU A 59 -15.86 -9.50 1.05
C GLU A 59 -15.47 -8.37 2.00
N THR A 60 -14.62 -7.43 1.56
CA THR A 60 -14.31 -6.22 2.34
C THR A 60 -15.55 -5.36 2.55
N ALA A 61 -16.35 -5.16 1.49
CA ALA A 61 -17.60 -4.42 1.59
C ALA A 61 -18.61 -5.14 2.51
N ALA A 62 -18.68 -6.46 2.42
CA ALA A 62 -19.54 -7.28 3.29
C ALA A 62 -19.09 -7.21 4.77
N ALA A 63 -17.80 -7.31 5.04
CA ALA A 63 -17.24 -7.23 6.40
C ALA A 63 -17.36 -5.82 7.00
N LEU A 64 -17.17 -4.75 6.20
CA LEU A 64 -17.43 -3.38 6.62
C LEU A 64 -18.90 -3.12 6.94
N SER A 65 -19.82 -3.85 6.31
CA SER A 65 -21.26 -3.77 6.58
C SER A 65 -21.73 -4.59 7.78
N ASN A 66 -20.86 -5.43 8.35
CA ASN A 66 -21.16 -6.28 9.50
C ASN A 66 -20.53 -5.71 10.80
N PRO A 67 -21.33 -5.16 11.73
CA PRO A 67 -20.82 -4.57 12.97
C PRO A 67 -20.21 -5.58 13.95
N ASP A 68 -20.51 -6.87 13.82
CA ASP A 68 -20.02 -7.94 14.69
C ASP A 68 -18.83 -8.71 14.08
N HIS A 69 -18.25 -8.20 12.98
CA HIS A 69 -17.12 -8.87 12.33
C HIS A 69 -15.82 -8.67 13.13
N GLU A 70 -15.25 -9.77 13.61
CA GLU A 70 -13.92 -9.80 14.24
C GLU A 70 -12.83 -10.04 13.19
N TRP A 71 -11.78 -9.23 13.22
CA TRP A 71 -10.66 -9.30 12.29
C TRP A 71 -9.46 -9.99 12.98
N ASP A 72 -8.98 -11.09 12.40
CA ASP A 72 -7.70 -11.73 12.77
C ASP A 72 -6.60 -11.22 11.83
N PHE A 73 -5.50 -10.70 12.41
CA PHE A 73 -4.34 -10.14 11.71
C PHE A 73 -3.13 -11.08 11.77
#